data_AF-D7CG27-F1
#
_entry.id   AF-D7CG27-F1
#
_cell.length_a   1.000
_cell.length_b   1.000
_cell.length_c   1.000
_cell.angle_alpha   90.00
_cell.angle_beta   90.00
_cell.angle_gamma   90.00
#
_symmetry.space_group_name_H-M   'P 1'
#
loop_
_entity.id
_entity.type
_entity.pdbx_description
1 polymer ?
#
loop_
_entity_poly.entity_id
_entity_poly.type
_entity_poly.pdbx_seq_one_letter_code
_entity_poly.pdbx_strand_id
1 'polypeptide(L)'
;MFADDPPSSGLFREVRGTAGEVQSKPPWLDIEQAALIAVNRIPYDDIPLALDHRTDPTDPRVMRSDFWSNPQHCEWRTVTPAFSAFVDALEL
;
A
#
# COMPACT_ATOMS: atom_id res chain seq x y z
N MET A 1 -2.12 -4.82 -14.76
CA MET A 1 -1.55 -4.34 -13.48
C MET A 1 -1.44 -5.56 -12.56
N PHE A 2 -0.62 -5.57 -11.48
CA PHE A 2 -0.43 -6.78 -10.65
C PHE A 2 -1.75 -7.34 -10.10
N ALA A 3 -2.68 -6.46 -9.75
CA ALA A 3 -4.03 -6.82 -9.30
C ALA A 3 -4.86 -7.62 -10.33
N ASP A 4 -4.52 -7.59 -11.62
CA ASP A 4 -5.30 -8.23 -12.68
C ASP A 4 -4.80 -9.65 -13.01
N ASP A 5 -3.66 -10.06 -12.46
CA ASP A 5 -3.03 -11.38 -12.68
C ASP A 5 -2.98 -12.15 -11.34
N PRO A 6 -3.64 -13.32 -11.19
CA PRO A 6 -3.76 -13.99 -9.88
C PRO A 6 -2.42 -14.33 -9.20
N PRO A 7 -1.40 -14.86 -9.89
CA PRO A 7 -0.07 -15.06 -9.31
C PRO A 7 0.55 -13.75 -8.80
N SER A 8 0.52 -12.70 -9.62
CA SER A 8 1.06 -11.38 -9.24
C SER A 8 0.27 -10.75 -8.10
N SER A 9 -1.06 -10.77 -8.15
CA SER A 9 -1.94 -10.27 -7.09
C SER A 9 -1.65 -10.96 -5.75
N GLY A 10 -1.48 -12.28 -5.75
CA GLY A 10 -1.12 -13.03 -4.54
C GLY A 10 0.28 -12.72 -4.01
N LEU A 11 1.24 -12.49 -4.89
CA LEU A 11 2.61 -12.13 -4.52
C LEU A 11 2.70 -10.70 -3.99
N PHE A 12 2.13 -9.72 -4.69
CA PHE A 12 2.23 -8.29 -4.38
C PHE A 12 1.15 -7.80 -3.39
N ARG A 13 0.20 -8.67 -3.04
CA ARG A 13 -0.97 -8.36 -2.21
C ARG A 13 -1.73 -7.12 -2.71
N GLU A 14 -1.90 -7.03 -4.02
CA GLU A 14 -2.68 -5.98 -4.69
C GLU A 14 -3.97 -6.57 -5.24
N VAL A 15 -5.09 -5.89 -5.03
CA VAL A 15 -6.42 -6.25 -5.54
C VAL A 15 -7.09 -5.05 -6.17
N ARG A 16 -8.07 -5.31 -7.03
CA ARG A 16 -8.87 -4.28 -7.68
C ARG A 16 -10.30 -4.33 -7.14
N GLY A 17 -10.76 -3.18 -6.62
CA GLY A 17 -12.08 -3.07 -6.03
C GLY A 17 -12.17 -3.94 -4.77
N THR A 18 -13.19 -3.70 -3.95
CA THR A 18 -13.42 -4.42 -2.69
C THR A 18 -13.74 -5.90 -2.93
N ALA A 19 -12.73 -6.68 -3.32
CA ALA A 19 -12.76 -8.13 -3.46
C ALA A 19 -12.87 -8.76 -2.07
N GLY A 20 -14.09 -8.72 -1.51
CA GLY A 20 -14.42 -9.27 -0.19
C GLY A 20 -13.88 -8.46 1.01
N GLU A 21 -14.55 -8.59 2.16
CA GLU A 21 -14.15 -7.95 3.44
C GLU A 21 -12.73 -8.32 3.90
N VAL A 22 -12.17 -9.43 3.42
CA VAL A 22 -10.84 -9.91 3.81
C VAL A 22 -9.72 -9.13 3.11
N GLN A 23 -9.96 -8.62 1.89
CA GLN A 23 -8.95 -7.90 1.09
C GLN A 23 -9.10 -6.38 1.16
N SER A 24 -10.10 -5.87 1.89
CA SER A 24 -10.28 -4.45 2.20
C SER A 24 -9.36 -3.94 3.32
N LYS A 25 -8.59 -4.84 3.96
CA LYS A 25 -7.71 -4.55 5.08
C LYS A 25 -6.26 -4.96 4.78
N PRO A 26 -5.28 -4.38 5.48
CA PRO A 26 -3.91 -4.91 5.48
C PRO A 26 -3.94 -6.42 5.75
N PRO A 27 -3.13 -7.22 5.03
CA PRO A 27 -1.93 -6.82 4.28
C PRO A 27 -2.16 -6.50 2.79
N TRP A 28 -3.40 -6.26 2.34
CA TRP A 28 -3.72 -6.00 0.94
C TRP A 28 -3.87 -4.51 0.63
N LEU A 29 -3.44 -4.09 -0.57
CA LEU A 29 -3.74 -2.77 -1.14
C LEU A 29 -4.81 -2.89 -2.22
N ASP A 30 -5.83 -2.03 -2.15
CA ASP A 30 -6.82 -1.86 -3.23
C ASP A 30 -6.33 -0.76 -4.17
N ILE A 31 -5.92 -1.14 -5.38
CA ILE A 31 -5.30 -0.22 -6.34
C ILE A 31 -6.27 0.81 -6.93
N GLU A 32 -7.59 0.66 -6.74
CA GLU A 32 -8.59 1.66 -7.17
C GLU A 32 -8.85 2.72 -6.09
N GLN A 33 -8.44 2.43 -4.86
CA GLN A 33 -8.57 3.34 -3.71
C GLN A 33 -7.19 3.77 -3.20
N ALA A 34 -6.14 3.57 -4.00
CA ALA A 34 -4.77 3.90 -3.64
C ALA A 34 -4.08 4.82 -4.64
N ALA A 35 -3.25 5.72 -4.14
CA ALA A 35 -2.37 6.57 -4.94
C ALA A 35 -0.92 6.33 -4.53
N LEU A 36 -0.09 5.87 -5.46
CA LEU A 36 1.35 5.72 -5.21
C LEU A 36 2.00 7.11 -5.15
N ILE A 37 2.72 7.40 -4.05
CA ILE A 37 3.28 8.74 -3.79
C ILE A 37 4.80 8.79 -3.76
N ALA A 38 5.46 7.67 -3.45
CA ALA A 38 6.91 7.61 -3.42
C ALA A 38 7.40 6.18 -3.63
N VAL A 39 8.63 6.09 -4.12
CA VAL A 39 9.44 4.87 -4.13
C VAL A 39 10.84 5.24 -3.64
N ASN A 40 11.54 4.27 -3.07
CA ASN A 40 12.91 4.47 -2.64
C ASN A 40 13.81 4.84 -3.83
N ARG A 41 14.80 5.70 -3.59
CA ARG A 41 15.75 6.15 -4.63
C ARG A 41 16.71 5.05 -5.06
N ILE A 42 16.96 4.08 -4.20
CA ILE A 42 17.94 3.02 -4.42
C ILE A 42 17.24 1.89 -5.17
N PRO A 43 17.66 1.56 -6.41
CA PRO A 43 17.12 0.43 -7.14
C PRO A 43 17.25 -0.86 -6.31
N TYR A 44 16.24 -1.72 -6.37
CA TYR A 44 16.15 -2.98 -5.60
C TYR A 44 15.92 -2.83 -4.09
N ASP A 45 15.86 -1.59 -3.57
CA ASP A 45 15.31 -1.26 -2.25
C ASP A 45 13.88 -0.74 -2.42
N ASP A 46 13.13 -1.33 -3.35
CA ASP A 46 11.82 -0.84 -3.79
C ASP A 46 10.79 -1.01 -2.66
N ILE A 47 10.64 0.04 -1.86
CA ILE A 47 9.61 0.19 -0.83
C ILE A 47 8.63 1.28 -1.31
N PRO A 48 7.71 0.96 -2.24
CA PRO A 48 6.64 1.87 -2.59
C PRO A 48 5.82 2.31 -1.38
N LEU A 49 5.53 3.61 -1.33
CA LEU A 49 4.57 4.25 -0.43
C LEU A 49 3.32 4.62 -1.21
N ALA A 50 2.16 4.30 -0.65
CA ALA A 50 0.86 4.61 -1.21
C ALA A 50 -0.05 5.26 -0.17
N LEU A 51 -0.88 6.21 -0.62
CA LEU A 51 -2.05 6.67 0.11
C LEU A 51 -3.16 5.66 -0.09
N ASP A 52 -3.86 5.28 0.97
CA ASP A 52 -5.00 4.37 0.92
C ASP A 52 -6.27 5.04 1.47
N HIS A 53 -7.17 5.37 0.54
CA HIS A 53 -8.39 6.14 0.77
C HIS A 53 -9.54 5.32 1.36
N ARG A 54 -9.37 4.00 1.57
CA ARG A 54 -10.42 3.13 2.15
C ARG A 54 -10.80 3.48 3.58
N THR A 55 -9.99 4.30 4.26
CA THR A 55 -10.22 4.73 5.66
C THR A 55 -10.80 6.14 5.74
N ASP A 56 -10.14 7.10 5.08
CA ASP A 56 -10.61 8.47 4.92
C ASP A 56 -10.23 8.95 3.51
N PRO A 57 -11.19 9.45 2.71
CA PRO A 57 -10.89 9.91 1.36
C PRO A 57 -10.10 11.23 1.32
N THR A 58 -10.16 12.04 2.38
CA THR A 58 -9.53 13.37 2.47
C THR A 58 -8.21 13.38 3.24
N ASP A 59 -8.04 12.45 4.18
CA ASP A 59 -6.80 12.27 4.94
C ASP A 59 -6.41 10.78 5.00
N PRO A 60 -6.06 10.17 3.85
CA PRO A 60 -5.86 8.74 3.73
C PRO A 60 -4.69 8.25 4.59
N ARG A 61 -4.76 6.99 5.02
CA ARG A 61 -3.59 6.36 5.67
C ARG A 61 -2.45 6.23 4.69
N VAL A 62 -1.22 6.31 5.19
CA VAL A 62 -0.01 6.02 4.39
C VAL A 62 0.37 4.56 4.61
N MET A 63 0.52 3.83 3.51
CA MET A 63 0.94 2.44 3.48
C MET A 63 2.29 2.30 2.80
N ARG A 64 3.06 1.30 3.23
CA ARG A 64 4.28 0.85 2.54
C ARG A 64 4.17 -0.61 2.18
N SER A 65 4.82 -1.00 1.09
CA SER A 65 5.05 -2.40 0.78
C SER A 65 6.18 -2.98 1.65
N ASP A 66 6.14 -4.27 1.92
CA ASP A 66 7.12 -4.97 2.77
C ASP A 66 7.35 -6.40 2.27
N PHE A 67 8.44 -6.60 1.53
CA PHE A 67 8.94 -7.91 1.12
C PHE A 67 9.90 -8.54 2.14
N TRP A 68 10.38 -7.79 3.13
CA TRP A 68 11.46 -8.21 4.01
C TRP A 68 10.95 -8.99 5.21
N SER A 69 9.78 -8.61 5.73
CA SER A 69 9.16 -9.32 6.84
C SER A 69 8.65 -10.72 6.45
N ASN A 70 8.21 -10.88 5.20
CA ASN A 70 7.72 -12.15 4.67
C ASN A 70 8.18 -12.31 3.21
N PRO A 71 9.25 -13.07 2.93
CA PRO A 71 9.78 -13.17 1.57
C PRO A 71 8.85 -13.90 0.59
N GLN A 72 7.75 -14.51 1.06
CA GLN A 72 6.76 -15.15 0.20
C GLN A 72 5.72 -14.16 -0.35
N HIS A 73 5.54 -13.01 0.29
CA HIS A 73 4.52 -12.02 -0.07
C HIS A 73 4.99 -10.59 0.22
N CYS A 74 4.73 -9.69 -0.71
CA CYS A 74 4.79 -8.25 -0.44
C CYS A 74 3.58 -7.85 0.39
N GLU A 75 3.76 -7.60 1.68
CA GLU A 75 2.65 -7.15 2.53
C GLU A 75 2.56 -5.63 2.53
N TRP A 76 1.34 -5.09 2.48
CA TRP A 76 1.13 -3.66 2.69
C TRP A 76 0.88 -3.37 4.16
N ARG A 77 1.68 -2.46 4.74
CA ARG A 77 1.63 -2.10 6.15
C ARG A 77 1.42 -0.62 6.33
N THR A 78 0.63 -0.26 7.33
CA THR A 78 0.40 1.15 7.69
C THR A 78 1.69 1.74 8.27
N VAL A 79 2.13 2.85 7.69
CA VAL A 79 3.21 3.70 8.21
C VAL A 79 2.63 4.70 9.20
N THR A 80 1.55 5.39 8.80
CA THR A 80 0.78 6.31 9.64
C THR A 80 -0.70 6.24 9.27
N PRO A 81 -1.62 6.38 10.24
CA PRO A 81 -3.06 6.34 9.99
C PRO A 81 -3.60 7.53 9.19
N ALA A 82 -2.84 8.62 9.08
CA ALA A 82 -3.24 9.86 8.40
C ALA A 82 -2.08 10.44 7.58
N PHE A 83 -2.40 11.00 6.41
CA PHE A 83 -1.42 11.63 5.52
C PHE A 83 -0.95 12.97 6.06
N SER A 84 -1.83 13.73 6.70
CA SER A 84 -1.47 14.96 7.42
C SER A 84 -0.32 14.72 8.41
N ALA A 85 -0.45 13.70 9.25
CA ALA A 85 0.59 13.30 10.20
C ALA A 85 1.89 12.83 9.52
N PHE A 86 1.81 12.27 8.30
CA PHE A 86 3.00 11.93 7.51
C PHE A 86 3.74 13.19 7.05
N VAL A 87 3.01 14.14 6.50
CA VAL A 87 3.54 15.42 6.01
C VAL A 87 4.17 16.22 7.16
N ASP A 88 3.48 16.30 8.30
CA ASP A 88 4.00 16.93 9.51
C ASP A 88 5.33 16.30 9.97
N ALA A 89 5.42 14.96 9.94
CA ALA A 89 6.63 14.23 10.34
C ALA A 89 7.81 14.43 9.35
N LEU A 90 7.53 14.81 8.11
CA LEU A 90 8.53 15.17 7.11
C LEU A 90 8.87 16.66 7.12
N GLU A 91 8.21 17.46 7.96
CA GLU A 91 8.35 18.92 8.04
C GLU A 91 8.06 19.62 6.69
N LEU A 92 7.01 19.17 5.98
CA LEU A 92 6.58 19.69 4.68
C LEU A 92 5.32 20.57 4.73
#